data_AF-L8LPC9-F1
#
_entry.id   AF-L8LPC9-F1
#
_cell.length_a   1.000
_cell.length_b   1.000
_cell.length_c   1.000
_cell.angle_alpha   90.00
_cell.angle_beta   90.00
_cell.angle_gamma   90.00
#
_symmetry.space_group_name_H-M   'P 1'
#
loop_
_entity.id
_entity.type
_entity.pdbx_description
1 polymer ?
#
loop_
_entity_poly.entity_id
_entity_poly.type
_entity_poly.pdbx_seq_one_letter_code
_entity_poly.pdbx_strand_id
1 'polypeptide(L)'
;MSSHTRRIPPHSARKAWKNEIRDLIRGASGGFLFGIPLLYTMEVWWIGSFAEPSHMLVSLLTNFVVVFLLIRTEGFRRTVNGNLLDALMDTVETWAIGAICTALVLFLLREITLTTSINEAVGKIVFESAPFSLGVALANSILSGDRNQATNEQNHSSPQFKTSEINATLADIGATLIGALFIAFTIAPTEEVPMLASAMTPPWLLATIAATLLISYGIVFVSGLTNQAKRRQQEGLFQHPITETVIAYLISTMAAALMLWFFHQLSPEDPWTVWLSHAIVLGLPATIGGAAGRIVV
;
A
#
# COMPACT_ATOMS: atom_id res chain seq x y z
N MET A 1 -6.09 47.80 -23.42
CA MET A 1 -6.33 46.33 -23.41
C MET A 1 -4.98 45.63 -23.46
N SER A 2 -4.48 45.16 -22.32
CA SER A 2 -3.24 44.39 -22.21
C SER A 2 -3.59 43.09 -21.50
N SER A 3 -3.53 41.99 -22.25
CA SER A 3 -3.77 40.63 -21.77
C SER A 3 -2.55 40.16 -20.97
N HIS A 4 -2.68 40.11 -19.65
CA HIS A 4 -1.71 39.43 -18.79
C HIS A 4 -1.83 37.91 -18.97
N THR A 5 -1.12 37.37 -19.96
CA THR A 5 -0.76 35.95 -19.97
C THR A 5 0.21 35.69 -18.81
N ARG A 6 -0.31 35.16 -17.69
CA ARG A 6 0.50 34.62 -16.59
C ARG A 6 1.34 33.46 -17.13
N ARG A 7 2.61 33.72 -17.45
CA ARG A 7 3.60 32.66 -17.64
C ARG A 7 3.94 32.09 -16.26
N ILE A 8 3.53 30.85 -16.02
CA ILE A 8 3.90 30.07 -14.83
C ILE A 8 5.42 29.81 -14.90
N PRO A 9 6.22 30.22 -13.90
CA PRO A 9 7.67 30.03 -13.94
C PRO A 9 8.04 28.54 -13.80
N PRO A 10 9.08 28.04 -14.50
CA PRO A 10 9.42 26.61 -14.59
C PRO A 10 9.78 25.95 -13.25
N HIS A 11 10.19 26.75 -12.25
CA HIS A 11 10.50 26.26 -10.90
C HIS A 11 9.26 25.84 -10.09
N SER A 12 8.07 26.32 -10.48
CA SER A 12 6.79 25.98 -9.82
C SER A 12 6.24 24.63 -10.31
N ALA A 13 6.41 24.31 -11.60
CA ALA A 13 5.98 23.05 -12.17
C ALA A 13 6.68 21.86 -11.49
N ARG A 14 8.01 21.89 -11.37
CA ARG A 14 8.75 20.78 -10.73
C ARG A 14 8.34 20.53 -9.27
N LYS A 15 7.89 21.57 -8.55
CA LYS A 15 7.38 21.44 -7.18
C LYS A 15 5.95 20.90 -7.15
N ALA A 16 5.10 21.32 -8.10
CA ALA A 16 3.75 20.79 -8.28
C ALA A 16 3.77 19.28 -8.60
N TRP A 17 4.55 18.86 -9.60
CA TRP A 17 4.71 17.45 -9.98
C TRP A 17 5.23 16.57 -8.82
N LYS A 18 6.15 17.10 -8.00
CA LYS A 18 6.64 16.39 -6.81
C LYS A 18 5.57 16.22 -5.73
N ASN A 19 4.69 17.21 -5.57
CA ASN A 19 3.59 17.12 -4.61
C ASN A 19 2.57 16.09 -5.08
N GLU A 20 2.22 16.13 -6.36
CA GLU A 20 1.24 15.23 -6.96
C GLU A 20 1.70 13.76 -6.91
N ILE A 21 2.95 13.48 -7.29
CA ILE A 21 3.53 12.13 -7.13
C ILE A 21 3.50 11.66 -5.68
N ARG A 22 3.77 12.55 -4.72
CA ARG A 22 3.74 12.22 -3.30
C ARG A 22 2.31 11.92 -2.83
N ASP A 23 1.32 12.69 -3.29
CA ASP A 23 -0.08 12.47 -2.95
C ASP A 23 -0.59 11.15 -3.59
N LEU A 24 -0.17 10.81 -4.82
CA LEU A 24 -0.40 9.49 -5.43
C LEU A 24 0.23 8.34 -4.62
N ILE A 25 1.50 8.46 -4.22
CA ILE A 25 2.19 7.43 -3.43
C ILE A 25 1.55 7.28 -2.06
N ARG A 26 1.09 8.38 -1.45
CA ARG A 26 0.36 8.36 -0.18
C ARG A 26 -0.97 7.62 -0.33
N GLY A 27 -1.76 7.95 -1.35
CA GLY A 27 -3.00 7.25 -1.65
C GLY A 27 -2.77 5.75 -1.86
N ALA A 28 -1.83 5.40 -2.75
CA ALA A 28 -1.46 4.02 -3.03
C ALA A 28 -0.99 3.28 -1.77
N SER A 29 -0.18 3.91 -0.92
CA SER A 29 0.28 3.34 0.36
C SER A 29 -0.90 2.98 1.27
N GLY A 30 -1.89 3.85 1.37
CA GLY A 30 -3.16 3.57 2.05
C GLY A 30 -3.91 2.38 1.48
N GLY A 31 -4.06 2.37 0.15
CA GLY A 31 -4.67 1.25 -0.56
C GLY A 31 -3.96 -0.07 -0.29
N PHE A 32 -2.62 -0.09 -0.30
CA PHE A 32 -1.84 -1.28 0.03
C PHE A 32 -2.03 -1.74 1.47
N LEU A 33 -2.07 -0.82 2.44
CA LEU A 33 -2.23 -1.18 3.85
C LEU A 33 -3.56 -1.87 4.17
N PHE A 34 -4.64 -1.50 3.48
CA PHE A 34 -5.98 -2.06 3.72
C PHE A 34 -6.42 -3.10 2.68
N GLY A 35 -5.98 -2.97 1.43
CA GLY A 35 -6.46 -3.78 0.30
C GLY A 35 -5.66 -5.06 0.06
N ILE A 36 -4.42 -5.15 0.55
CA ILE A 36 -3.53 -6.29 0.24
C ILE A 36 -4.03 -7.65 0.71
N PRO A 37 -4.57 -7.81 1.93
CA PRO A 37 -5.15 -9.09 2.32
C PRO A 37 -6.22 -9.56 1.34
N LEU A 38 -7.08 -8.64 0.91
CA LEU A 38 -8.15 -8.92 -0.04
C LEU A 38 -7.63 -9.23 -1.45
N LEU A 39 -6.57 -8.54 -1.90
CA LEU A 39 -5.93 -8.82 -3.19
C LEU A 39 -5.34 -10.25 -3.30
N TYR A 40 -5.10 -10.90 -2.16
CA TYR A 40 -4.63 -12.28 -2.14
C TYR A 40 -5.78 -13.28 -2.07
N THR A 41 -6.99 -12.88 -1.66
CA THR A 41 -8.10 -13.81 -1.41
C THR A 41 -8.60 -14.50 -2.67
N MET A 42 -8.81 -15.82 -2.60
CA MET A 42 -9.25 -16.57 -3.77
C MET A 42 -10.68 -16.25 -4.22
N GLU A 43 -11.47 -15.61 -3.38
CA GLU A 43 -12.89 -15.44 -3.61
C GLU A 43 -13.17 -14.27 -4.55
N VAL A 44 -12.50 -13.13 -4.35
CA VAL A 44 -12.84 -11.87 -5.01
C VAL A 44 -12.42 -11.90 -6.49
N TRP A 45 -11.19 -12.31 -6.78
CA TRP A 45 -10.71 -12.47 -8.15
C TRP A 45 -11.46 -13.57 -8.94
N TRP A 46 -12.01 -14.62 -8.30
CA TRP A 46 -12.73 -15.70 -8.98
C TRP A 46 -14.13 -15.25 -9.34
N ILE A 47 -14.80 -14.52 -8.44
CA ILE A 47 -16.02 -13.78 -8.75
C ILE A 47 -15.78 -12.83 -9.93
N GLY A 48 -14.65 -12.10 -9.90
CA GLY A 48 -14.22 -11.24 -11.00
C GLY A 48 -14.07 -11.97 -12.33
N SER A 49 -13.51 -13.18 -12.33
CA SER A 49 -13.30 -13.97 -13.56
C SER A 49 -14.56 -14.33 -14.32
N PHE A 50 -15.67 -14.56 -13.60
CA PHE A 50 -16.94 -15.01 -14.17
C PHE A 50 -18.04 -13.94 -14.15
N ALA A 51 -17.71 -12.72 -13.74
CA ALA A 51 -18.69 -11.65 -13.64
C ALA A 51 -19.23 -11.24 -15.01
N GLU A 52 -20.56 -11.17 -15.13
CA GLU A 52 -21.18 -10.59 -16.32
C GLU A 52 -20.98 -9.06 -16.35
N PRO A 53 -20.92 -8.43 -17.54
CA PRO A 53 -20.71 -6.98 -17.66
C PRO A 53 -21.71 -6.13 -16.88
N SER A 54 -22.96 -6.59 -16.73
CA SER A 54 -24.01 -5.96 -15.93
C SER A 54 -23.64 -5.89 -14.44
N HIS A 55 -23.19 -7.01 -13.88
CA HIS A 55 -22.74 -7.11 -12.49
C HIS A 55 -21.48 -6.28 -12.22
N MET A 56 -20.54 -6.26 -13.18
CA MET A 56 -19.35 -5.41 -13.10
C MET A 56 -19.73 -3.92 -13.04
N LEU A 57 -20.68 -3.48 -13.87
CA LEU A 57 -21.11 -2.09 -13.89
C LEU A 57 -21.81 -1.68 -12.59
N VAL A 58 -22.65 -2.56 -12.02
CA VAL A 58 -23.29 -2.33 -10.72
C VAL A 58 -22.24 -2.27 -9.59
N SER A 59 -21.28 -3.18 -9.58
CA SER A 59 -20.18 -3.20 -8.60
C SER A 59 -19.35 -1.92 -8.67
N LEU A 60 -18.96 -1.52 -9.88
CA LEU A 60 -18.20 -0.29 -10.14
C LEU A 60 -18.98 0.96 -9.69
N LEU A 61 -20.26 1.07 -10.03
CA LEU A 61 -21.10 2.18 -9.62
C LEU A 61 -21.27 2.23 -8.10
N THR A 62 -21.49 1.07 -7.47
CA THR A 62 -21.65 0.97 -6.02
C THR A 62 -20.37 1.41 -5.32
N ASN A 63 -19.23 0.89 -5.74
CA ASN A 63 -17.93 1.29 -5.19
C ASN A 63 -17.67 2.79 -5.38
N PHE A 64 -17.94 3.32 -6.58
CA PHE A 64 -17.80 4.75 -6.86
C PHE A 64 -18.65 5.60 -5.92
N VAL A 65 -19.92 5.22 -5.69
CA VAL A 65 -20.80 5.92 -4.76
C VAL A 65 -20.28 5.84 -3.32
N VAL A 66 -19.81 4.68 -2.87
CA VAL A 66 -19.26 4.51 -1.52
C VAL A 66 -18.02 5.39 -1.32
N VAL A 67 -17.06 5.36 -2.24
CA VAL A 67 -15.85 6.20 -2.20
C VAL A 67 -16.22 7.69 -2.22
N PHE A 68 -17.13 8.08 -3.10
CA PHE A 68 -17.62 9.46 -3.16
C PHE A 68 -18.26 9.91 -1.85
N LEU A 69 -19.07 9.06 -1.22
CA LEU A 69 -19.69 9.35 0.07
C LEU A 69 -18.64 9.46 1.18
N LEU A 70 -17.63 8.59 1.22
CA LEU A 70 -16.53 8.69 2.19
C LEU A 70 -15.81 10.03 2.08
N ILE A 71 -15.33 10.37 0.89
CA ILE A 71 -14.63 11.64 0.62
C ILE A 71 -15.52 12.84 0.99
N ARG A 72 -16.81 12.77 0.66
CA ARG A 72 -17.77 13.83 1.00
C ARG A 72 -18.01 13.96 2.50
N THR A 73 -18.18 12.85 3.22
CA THR A 73 -18.43 12.87 4.67
C THR A 73 -17.23 13.37 5.47
N GLU A 74 -16.02 13.09 5.00
CA GLU A 74 -14.78 13.60 5.56
C GLU A 74 -14.60 15.10 5.29
N GLY A 75 -14.93 15.55 4.07
CA GLY A 75 -14.96 16.96 3.69
C GLY A 75 -16.00 17.79 4.45
N PHE A 76 -17.08 17.18 4.93
CA PHE A 76 -18.13 17.87 5.70
C PHE A 76 -17.67 18.37 7.07
N ARG A 77 -16.61 17.81 7.66
CA ARG A 77 -16.10 18.25 8.98
C ARG A 77 -15.18 19.45 8.92
N ARG A 78 -14.63 19.84 7.77
CA ARG A 78 -13.63 20.92 7.69
C ARG A 78 -13.77 21.75 6.40
N THR A 79 -14.33 22.94 6.58
CA THR A 79 -14.36 24.11 5.68
C THR A 79 -15.25 24.05 4.42
N VAL A 80 -16.46 24.59 4.59
CA VAL A 80 -17.22 25.48 3.68
C VAL A 80 -16.48 25.81 2.36
N ASN A 81 -17.02 25.32 1.22
CA ASN A 81 -16.69 25.58 -0.20
C ASN A 81 -15.99 24.47 -1.03
N GLY A 82 -16.08 23.19 -0.67
CA GLY A 82 -15.79 22.12 -1.64
C GLY A 82 -16.89 22.03 -2.71
N ASN A 83 -16.59 22.34 -3.97
CA ASN A 83 -17.55 22.13 -5.05
C ASN A 83 -17.80 20.62 -5.21
N LEU A 84 -19.02 20.23 -5.58
CA LEU A 84 -19.35 18.82 -5.86
C LEU A 84 -18.43 18.20 -6.93
N LEU A 85 -17.88 19.05 -7.80
CA LEU A 85 -16.91 18.69 -8.83
C LEU A 85 -15.55 18.28 -8.24
N ASP A 86 -15.09 18.91 -7.16
CA ASP A 86 -13.80 18.59 -6.54
C ASP A 86 -13.87 17.20 -5.91
N ALA A 87 -14.94 16.92 -5.16
CA ALA A 87 -15.16 15.58 -4.58
C ALA A 87 -15.31 14.49 -5.65
N LEU A 88 -15.90 14.81 -6.80
CA LEU A 88 -16.02 13.88 -7.92
C LEU A 88 -14.65 13.61 -8.54
N MET A 89 -13.82 14.63 -8.71
CA MET A 89 -12.45 14.50 -9.22
C MET A 89 -11.59 13.65 -8.28
N ASP A 90 -11.65 13.90 -6.97
CA ASP A 90 -10.93 13.13 -5.95
C ASP A 90 -11.39 11.66 -5.92
N THR A 91 -12.69 11.40 -6.17
CA THR A 91 -13.24 10.04 -6.29
C THR A 91 -12.67 9.32 -7.50
N VAL A 92 -12.64 9.99 -8.66
CA VAL A 92 -12.07 9.43 -9.89
C VAL A 92 -10.58 9.13 -9.71
N GLU A 93 -9.82 10.04 -9.08
CA GLU A 93 -8.41 9.81 -8.76
C GLU A 93 -8.22 8.60 -7.84
N THR A 94 -8.99 8.54 -6.76
CA THR A 94 -8.95 7.43 -5.78
C THR A 94 -9.24 6.09 -6.45
N TRP A 95 -10.27 6.03 -7.30
CA TRP A 95 -10.63 4.82 -8.04
C TRP A 95 -9.55 4.46 -9.08
N ALA A 96 -8.99 5.43 -9.78
CA ALA A 96 -7.92 5.21 -10.76
C ALA A 96 -6.65 4.66 -10.09
N ILE A 97 -6.24 5.19 -8.94
CA ILE A 97 -5.13 4.64 -8.14
C ILE A 97 -5.43 3.19 -7.78
N GLY A 98 -6.63 2.91 -7.28
CA GLY A 98 -7.03 1.56 -6.92
C GLY A 98 -6.98 0.59 -8.10
N ALA A 99 -7.61 0.93 -9.22
CA ALA A 99 -7.61 0.10 -10.42
C ALA A 99 -6.20 -0.16 -10.96
N ILE A 100 -5.33 0.86 -11.01
CA ILE A 100 -3.95 0.71 -11.50
C ILE A 100 -3.12 -0.15 -10.55
N CYS A 101 -3.14 0.12 -9.24
CA CYS A 101 -2.38 -0.65 -8.26
C CYS A 101 -2.82 -2.12 -8.24
N THR A 102 -4.13 -2.37 -8.22
CA THR A 102 -4.70 -3.71 -8.31
C THR A 102 -4.27 -4.43 -9.59
N ALA A 103 -4.38 -3.77 -10.75
CA ALA A 103 -3.96 -4.37 -12.02
C ALA A 103 -2.47 -4.73 -12.02
N LEU A 104 -1.62 -3.85 -11.48
CA LEU A 104 -0.19 -4.09 -11.35
C LEU A 104 0.12 -5.27 -10.43
N VAL A 105 -0.56 -5.37 -9.28
CA VAL A 105 -0.37 -6.49 -8.34
C VAL A 105 -0.86 -7.80 -8.95
N LEU A 106 -2.06 -7.85 -9.53
CA LEU A 106 -2.57 -9.07 -10.15
C LEU A 106 -1.71 -9.54 -11.33
N PHE A 107 -1.15 -8.60 -12.09
CA PHE A 107 -0.17 -8.91 -13.13
C PHE A 107 1.14 -9.44 -12.53
N LEU A 108 1.64 -8.81 -11.46
CA LEU A 108 2.82 -9.25 -10.71
C LEU A 108 2.66 -10.67 -10.15
N LEU A 109 1.49 -10.98 -9.61
CA LEU A 109 1.13 -12.28 -9.06
C LEU A 109 0.82 -13.32 -10.14
N ARG A 110 0.90 -12.94 -11.42
CA ARG A 110 0.55 -13.77 -12.59
C ARG A 110 -0.90 -14.28 -12.62
N GLU A 111 -1.80 -13.63 -11.88
CA GLU A 111 -3.23 -13.92 -11.98
C GLU A 111 -3.82 -13.33 -13.27
N ILE A 112 -3.32 -12.16 -13.68
CA ILE A 112 -3.61 -11.59 -14.99
C ILE A 112 -2.38 -11.82 -15.86
N THR A 113 -2.58 -12.57 -16.94
CA THR A 113 -1.53 -12.86 -17.93
C THR A 113 -1.92 -12.31 -19.29
N LEU A 114 -0.97 -12.27 -20.23
CA LEU A 114 -1.24 -11.82 -21.61
C LEU A 114 -2.22 -12.75 -22.37
N THR A 115 -2.47 -13.95 -21.85
CA THR A 115 -3.41 -14.94 -22.41
C THR A 115 -4.78 -14.90 -21.75
N THR A 116 -4.91 -14.20 -20.61
CA THR A 116 -6.18 -14.04 -19.90
C THR A 116 -7.15 -13.23 -20.77
N SER A 117 -8.42 -13.64 -20.82
CA SER A 117 -9.42 -12.91 -21.58
C SER A 117 -9.60 -11.49 -21.02
N ILE A 118 -9.88 -10.52 -21.89
CA ILE A 118 -10.05 -9.12 -21.46
C ILE A 118 -11.21 -8.99 -20.47
N ASN A 119 -12.30 -9.75 -20.67
CA ASN A 119 -13.45 -9.72 -19.76
C ASN A 119 -13.07 -10.21 -18.36
N GLU A 120 -12.33 -11.31 -18.26
CA GLU A 120 -11.82 -11.85 -17.00
C GLU A 120 -10.88 -10.86 -16.30
N ALA A 121 -9.94 -10.27 -17.05
CA ALA A 121 -8.99 -9.31 -16.50
C ALA A 121 -9.69 -8.05 -15.95
N VAL A 122 -10.64 -7.49 -16.71
CA VAL A 122 -11.41 -6.31 -16.26
C VAL A 122 -12.30 -6.68 -15.08
N GLY A 123 -12.92 -7.85 -15.09
CA GLY A 123 -13.73 -8.35 -13.96
C GLY A 123 -12.92 -8.42 -12.66
N LYS A 124 -11.75 -9.06 -12.69
CA LYS A 124 -10.82 -9.09 -11.54
C LYS A 124 -10.49 -7.68 -11.06
N ILE A 125 -10.07 -6.79 -11.96
CA ILE A 125 -9.69 -5.41 -11.60
C ILE A 125 -10.86 -4.64 -10.98
N VAL A 126 -12.08 -4.77 -11.52
CA VAL A 126 -13.25 -4.04 -11.02
C VAL A 126 -13.58 -4.44 -9.58
N PHE A 127 -13.61 -5.74 -9.28
CA PHE A 127 -13.94 -6.22 -7.95
C PHE A 127 -12.81 -5.98 -6.94
N GLU A 128 -11.55 -6.16 -7.34
CA GLU A 128 -10.40 -5.98 -6.45
C GLU A 128 -10.04 -4.49 -6.23
N SER A 129 -10.34 -3.62 -7.19
CA SER A 129 -10.12 -2.18 -7.02
C SER A 129 -11.06 -1.58 -5.96
N ALA A 130 -12.19 -2.24 -5.66
CA ALA A 130 -13.15 -1.75 -4.69
C ALA A 130 -12.55 -1.61 -3.28
N PRO A 131 -12.14 -2.71 -2.60
CA PRO A 131 -11.51 -2.59 -1.28
C PRO A 131 -10.23 -1.77 -1.29
N PHE A 132 -9.45 -1.85 -2.37
CA PHE A 132 -8.22 -1.05 -2.48
C PHE A 132 -8.52 0.45 -2.50
N SER A 133 -9.50 0.89 -3.31
CA SER A 133 -9.90 2.30 -3.41
C SER A 133 -10.47 2.84 -2.10
N LEU A 134 -11.15 2.00 -1.30
CA LEU A 134 -11.56 2.37 0.06
C LEU A 134 -10.34 2.63 0.97
N GLY A 135 -9.30 1.80 0.87
CA GLY A 135 -8.03 2.01 1.58
C GLY A 135 -7.33 3.31 1.18
N VAL A 136 -7.35 3.64 -0.12
CA VAL A 136 -6.83 4.92 -0.65
C VAL A 136 -7.59 6.11 -0.06
N ALA A 137 -8.93 6.07 -0.11
CA ALA A 137 -9.79 7.12 0.45
C ALA A 137 -9.53 7.31 1.96
N LEU A 138 -9.52 6.21 2.72
CA LEU A 138 -9.35 6.24 4.16
C LEU A 138 -7.98 6.82 4.56
N ALA A 139 -6.89 6.44 3.88
CA ALA A 139 -5.58 7.02 4.16
C ALA A 139 -5.52 8.50 3.81
N ASN A 140 -6.15 8.91 2.71
CA ASN A 140 -6.25 10.32 2.36
C ASN A 140 -6.99 11.12 3.44
N SER A 141 -8.02 10.54 4.06
CA SER A 141 -8.78 11.15 5.16
C SER A 141 -7.95 11.39 6.42
N ILE A 142 -7.26 10.34 6.89
CA ILE A 142 -6.58 10.32 8.19
C ILE A 142 -5.48 11.38 8.21
N LEU A 143 -4.68 11.39 7.15
CA LEU A 143 -3.56 12.30 7.02
C LEU A 143 -3.96 13.74 6.58
N SER A 144 -5.12 13.94 5.95
CA SER A 144 -5.62 15.30 5.65
C SER A 144 -6.06 16.01 6.93
N GLY A 145 -6.41 15.25 7.97
CA GLY A 145 -6.63 15.75 9.32
C GLY A 145 -5.38 16.40 9.95
N ASP A 146 -4.19 15.92 9.59
CA ASP A 146 -2.91 16.27 10.23
C ASP A 146 -2.21 17.47 9.56
N ARG A 147 -2.38 17.64 8.23
CA ARG A 147 -1.83 18.78 7.46
C ARG A 147 -2.27 20.16 7.99
N ASN A 148 -3.45 20.25 8.62
CA ASN A 148 -3.97 21.50 9.17
C ASN A 148 -3.62 21.73 10.66
N GLN A 149 -3.21 20.72 11.42
CA GLN A 149 -2.70 20.90 12.79
C GLN A 149 -1.24 21.37 12.79
N ALA A 150 -0.43 20.92 11.83
CA ALA A 150 0.95 21.36 11.66
C ALA A 150 1.11 22.87 11.34
N THR A 151 0.02 23.59 11.04
CA THR A 151 0.05 25.06 10.84
C THR A 151 -0.15 25.83 12.15
N ASN A 152 -0.58 25.19 13.24
CA ASN A 152 -0.83 25.83 14.54
C ASN A 152 0.14 25.43 15.66
N GLU A 153 1.04 24.46 15.46
CA GLU A 153 2.08 24.12 16.44
C GLU A 153 3.45 24.70 16.04
N GLN A 154 3.53 26.03 16.02
CA GLN A 154 4.81 26.70 16.23
C GLN A 154 5.07 26.77 17.73
N ASN A 155 6.20 26.21 18.15
CA ASN A 155 6.80 26.29 19.49
C ASN A 155 6.15 25.47 20.60
N HIS A 156 6.46 24.18 20.66
CA HIS A 156 6.88 23.54 21.92
C HIS A 156 7.85 22.39 21.63
N SER A 157 9.11 22.73 21.39
CA SER A 157 10.22 21.78 21.50
C SER A 157 10.41 21.44 22.98
N SER A 158 9.66 20.45 23.47
CA SER A 158 9.98 19.78 24.73
C SER A 158 11.26 18.96 24.54
N PRO A 159 12.26 19.06 25.44
CA PRO A 159 13.49 18.29 25.35
C PRO A 159 13.16 16.82 25.69
N GLN A 160 12.88 16.01 24.66
CA GLN A 160 12.62 14.60 24.87
C GLN A 160 13.97 13.87 25.00
N PHE A 161 14.13 13.23 26.15
CA PHE A 161 15.28 12.44 26.56
C PHE A 161 15.80 11.55 25.42
N LYS A 162 17.13 11.50 25.27
CA LYS A 162 17.86 10.54 24.44
C LYS A 162 17.56 9.11 24.94
N THR A 163 16.43 8.54 24.56
CA THR A 163 16.25 7.09 24.60
C THR A 163 17.29 6.50 23.64
N SER A 164 18.16 5.65 24.20
CA SER A 164 19.23 4.95 23.49
C SER A 164 18.79 4.51 22.09
N GLU A 165 19.59 4.80 21.06
CA GLU A 165 19.36 4.42 19.65
C GLU A 165 19.05 2.93 19.48
N ILE A 166 19.55 2.11 20.40
CA ILE A 166 19.31 0.66 20.48
C ILE A 166 17.83 0.37 20.76
N ASN A 167 17.19 1.15 21.64
CA ASN A 167 15.76 0.97 21.96
C ASN A 167 14.86 1.37 20.79
N ALA A 168 15.24 2.40 20.03
CA ALA A 168 14.49 2.82 18.84
C ALA A 168 14.56 1.75 17.73
N THR A 169 15.75 1.19 17.49
CA THR A 169 15.93 0.14 16.47
C THR A 169 15.21 -1.15 16.88
N LEU A 170 15.27 -1.52 18.16
CA LEU A 170 14.56 -2.70 18.67
C LEU A 170 13.04 -2.52 18.61
N ALA A 171 12.55 -1.32 18.92
CA ALA A 171 11.13 -0.99 18.79
C ALA A 171 10.67 -1.08 17.32
N ASP A 172 11.45 -0.55 16.37
CA ASP A 172 11.15 -0.63 14.94
C ASP A 172 11.14 -2.09 14.43
N ILE A 173 12.12 -2.90 14.83
CA ILE A 173 12.19 -4.33 14.49
C ILE A 173 10.99 -5.08 15.07
N GLY A 174 10.67 -4.84 16.34
CA GLY A 174 9.52 -5.45 17.01
C GLY A 174 8.20 -5.07 16.36
N ALA A 175 8.01 -3.79 16.04
CA ALA A 175 6.82 -3.28 15.36
C ALA A 175 6.69 -3.88 13.94
N THR A 176 7.80 -3.99 13.21
CA THR A 176 7.83 -4.65 11.90
C THR A 176 7.39 -6.10 12.02
N LEU A 177 7.95 -6.84 12.98
CA LEU A 177 7.64 -8.24 13.18
C LEU A 177 6.17 -8.44 13.53
N ILE A 178 5.62 -7.63 14.45
CA ILE A 178 4.21 -7.71 14.86
C ILE A 178 3.28 -7.42 13.68
N GLY A 179 3.55 -6.34 12.94
CA GLY A 179 2.73 -5.98 11.78
C GLY A 179 2.80 -7.03 10.66
N ALA A 180 4.00 -7.57 10.41
CA ALA A 180 4.20 -8.63 9.42
C ALA A 180 3.48 -9.93 9.81
N LEU A 181 3.60 -10.35 11.08
CA LEU A 181 2.89 -11.52 11.61
C LEU A 181 1.38 -11.33 11.54
N PHE A 182 0.86 -10.14 11.87
CA PHE A 182 -0.58 -9.88 11.82
C PHE A 182 -1.15 -10.07 10.41
N ILE A 183 -0.51 -9.50 9.39
CA ILE A 183 -0.96 -9.68 8.00
C ILE A 183 -0.70 -11.11 7.52
N ALA A 184 0.49 -11.66 7.78
CA ALA A 184 0.81 -13.03 7.40
C ALA A 184 -0.14 -14.05 8.03
N PHE A 185 -0.63 -13.83 9.25
CA PHE A 185 -1.60 -14.70 9.90
C PHE A 185 -2.91 -14.83 9.12
N THR A 186 -3.33 -13.78 8.41
CA THR A 186 -4.60 -13.79 7.66
C THR A 186 -4.51 -14.54 6.32
N ILE A 187 -3.29 -14.72 5.78
CA ILE A 187 -3.07 -15.28 4.42
C ILE A 187 -2.29 -16.61 4.49
N ALA A 188 -1.40 -16.79 5.47
CA ALA A 188 -0.61 -18.01 5.60
C ALA A 188 -1.40 -19.32 5.72
N PRO A 189 -2.58 -19.41 6.39
CA PRO A 189 -3.31 -20.67 6.46
C PRO A 189 -4.03 -21.03 5.17
N THR A 190 -4.01 -20.18 4.15
CA THR A 190 -4.86 -20.29 2.97
C THR A 190 -4.09 -20.92 1.79
N GLU A 191 -4.81 -21.45 0.79
CA GLU A 191 -4.25 -22.19 -0.36
C GLU A 191 -3.74 -21.27 -1.50
N GLU A 192 -3.95 -19.97 -1.33
CA GLU A 192 -3.63 -18.88 -2.24
C GLU A 192 -2.12 -18.77 -2.43
N VAL A 193 -1.35 -18.89 -1.34
CA VAL A 193 0.10 -18.73 -1.39
C VAL A 193 0.74 -19.86 -2.20
N PRO A 194 0.45 -21.16 -1.94
CA PRO A 194 0.93 -22.24 -2.79
C PRO A 194 0.49 -22.12 -4.24
N MET A 195 -0.78 -21.77 -4.48
CA MET A 195 -1.32 -21.62 -5.83
C MET A 195 -0.57 -20.52 -6.61
N LEU A 196 -0.43 -19.33 -6.04
CA LEU A 196 0.32 -18.21 -6.61
C LEU A 196 1.80 -18.56 -6.82
N ALA A 197 2.44 -19.19 -5.83
CA ALA A 197 3.83 -19.59 -5.92
C ALA A 197 4.07 -20.59 -7.05
N SER A 198 3.12 -21.49 -7.31
CA SER A 198 3.20 -22.45 -8.42
C SER A 198 3.06 -21.79 -9.80
N ALA A 199 2.33 -20.68 -9.89
CA ALA A 199 2.17 -19.92 -11.12
C ALA A 199 3.41 -19.06 -11.43
N MET A 200 4.21 -18.67 -10.44
CA MET A 200 5.37 -17.78 -10.63
C MET A 200 6.59 -18.47 -11.24
N THR A 201 7.21 -17.83 -12.23
CA THR A 201 8.54 -18.23 -12.72
C THR A 201 9.64 -17.40 -12.03
N PRO A 202 10.92 -17.81 -12.07
CA PRO A 202 11.99 -17.12 -11.35
C PRO A 202 12.11 -15.60 -11.62
N PRO A 203 11.90 -15.09 -12.85
CA PRO A 203 11.88 -13.65 -13.10
C PRO A 203 10.76 -12.91 -12.35
N TRP A 204 9.58 -13.53 -12.20
CA TRP A 204 8.45 -12.94 -11.48
C TRP A 204 8.66 -12.94 -9.97
N LEU A 205 9.35 -13.94 -9.42
CA LEU A 205 9.79 -13.92 -8.02
C LEU A 205 10.71 -12.73 -7.77
N LEU A 206 11.71 -12.50 -8.63
CA LEU A 206 12.60 -11.32 -8.52
C LEU A 206 11.83 -10.00 -8.67
N ALA A 207 10.88 -9.93 -9.61
CA ALA A 207 10.00 -8.78 -9.75
C ALA A 207 9.16 -8.54 -8.49
N THR A 208 8.70 -9.61 -7.83
CA THR A 208 7.93 -9.54 -6.58
C THR A 208 8.77 -8.99 -5.43
N ILE A 209 10.03 -9.43 -5.30
CA ILE A 209 10.98 -8.88 -4.33
C ILE A 209 11.18 -7.37 -4.58
N ALA A 210 11.45 -6.99 -5.83
CA ALA A 210 11.68 -5.59 -6.21
C ALA A 210 10.45 -4.72 -5.95
N ALA A 211 9.26 -5.20 -6.30
CA ALA A 211 8.00 -4.52 -6.05
C ALA A 211 7.72 -4.38 -4.55
N THR A 212 7.96 -5.44 -3.76
CA THR A 212 7.79 -5.41 -2.30
C THR A 212 8.67 -4.35 -1.66
N LEU A 213 9.96 -4.29 -2.03
CA LEU A 213 10.89 -3.27 -1.53
C LEU A 213 10.45 -1.85 -1.94
N LEU A 214 10.00 -1.67 -3.19
CA LEU A 214 9.53 -0.38 -3.69
C LEU A 214 8.29 0.09 -2.94
N ILE A 215 7.29 -0.78 -2.79
CA ILE A 215 6.03 -0.49 -2.08
C ILE A 215 6.33 -0.17 -0.61
N SER A 216 7.13 -1.00 0.07
CA SER A 216 7.53 -0.76 1.46
C SER A 216 8.25 0.56 1.65
N TYR A 217 9.16 0.91 0.74
CA TYR A 217 9.85 2.19 0.77
C TYR A 217 8.88 3.36 0.58
N GLY A 218 7.93 3.23 -0.36
CA GLY A 218 6.88 4.20 -0.61
C GLY A 218 6.02 4.46 0.64
N ILE A 219 5.58 3.38 1.30
CA ILE A 219 4.76 3.43 2.52
C ILE A 219 5.49 4.12 3.67
N VAL A 220 6.74 3.76 3.96
CA VAL A 220 7.42 4.29 5.16
C VAL A 220 8.00 5.70 4.93
N PHE A 221 8.61 5.95 3.76
CA PHE A 221 9.43 7.14 3.55
C PHE A 221 8.79 8.21 2.67
N VAL A 222 7.89 7.84 1.75
CA VAL A 222 7.37 8.79 0.75
C VAL A 222 5.95 9.24 1.05
N SER A 223 5.10 8.34 1.56
CA SER A 223 3.68 8.59 1.86
C SER A 223 3.43 9.75 2.83
N GLY A 224 4.41 10.07 3.67
CA GLY A 224 4.24 11.02 4.77
C GLY A 224 3.38 10.48 5.93
N LEU A 225 3.08 9.18 5.96
CA LEU A 225 2.45 8.46 7.09
C LEU A 225 3.31 8.49 8.35
N THR A 226 4.63 8.53 8.17
CA THR A 226 5.60 8.60 9.26
C THR A 226 5.95 10.05 9.57
N ASN A 227 6.18 10.37 10.84
CA ASN A 227 6.61 11.70 11.29
C ASN A 227 8.05 12.02 10.81
N GLN A 228 8.19 12.41 9.53
CA GLN A 228 9.44 12.59 8.79
C GLN A 228 10.44 13.54 9.47
N ALA A 229 9.94 14.49 10.27
CA ALA A 229 10.78 15.46 10.98
C ALA A 229 11.65 14.83 12.08
N LYS A 230 11.21 13.72 12.69
CA LYS A 230 11.93 13.04 13.79
C LYS A 230 13.00 12.07 13.28
N ARG A 231 12.78 11.42 12.12
CA ARG A 231 13.69 10.40 11.56
C ARG A 231 14.85 10.97 10.72
N ARG A 232 14.72 12.17 10.13
CA ARG A 232 15.80 12.80 9.34
C ARG A 232 16.98 13.34 10.17
N GLN A 233 16.85 13.38 11.49
CA GLN A 233 17.88 13.90 12.41
C GLN A 233 18.73 12.82 13.07
N GLN A 234 18.50 11.54 12.77
CA GLN A 234 19.26 10.43 13.33
C GLN A 234 20.15 9.84 12.22
N GLU A 235 21.46 10.11 12.32
CA GLU A 235 22.49 9.71 11.34
C GLU A 235 23.23 8.46 11.84
N GLY A 236 22.59 7.30 11.80
CA GLY A 236 23.23 5.99 11.98
C GLY A 236 23.49 5.27 10.66
N LEU A 237 24.59 4.51 10.54
CA LEU A 237 24.91 3.65 9.38
C LEU A 237 23.81 2.60 9.06
N PHE A 238 23.01 2.24 10.06
CA PHE A 238 21.84 1.35 9.93
C PHE A 238 20.50 2.08 9.68
N GLN A 239 20.52 3.42 9.64
CA GLN A 239 19.34 4.28 9.49
C GLN A 239 19.22 4.87 8.07
N HIS A 240 20.01 4.37 7.12
CA HIS A 240 19.79 4.71 5.72
C HIS A 240 18.46 4.10 5.24
N PRO A 241 17.59 4.86 4.55
CA PRO A 241 16.25 4.42 4.17
C PRO A 241 16.21 3.08 3.40
N ILE A 242 17.20 2.83 2.55
CA ILE A 242 17.30 1.59 1.78
C ILE A 242 17.64 0.41 2.69
N THR A 243 18.66 0.54 3.55
CA THR A 243 19.07 -0.51 4.49
C THR A 243 17.94 -0.87 5.43
N GLU A 244 17.23 0.13 5.94
CA GLU A 244 16.09 -0.06 6.83
C GLU A 244 14.92 -0.79 6.13
N THR A 245 14.66 -0.47 4.86
CA THR A 245 13.66 -1.18 4.05
C THR A 245 14.05 -2.64 3.81
N VAL A 246 15.33 -2.89 3.51
CA VAL A 246 15.83 -4.25 3.29
C VAL A 246 15.76 -5.08 4.57
N ILE A 247 16.12 -4.51 5.73
CA ILE A 247 15.99 -5.17 7.03
C ILE A 247 14.53 -5.51 7.31
N ALA A 248 13.61 -4.55 7.10
CA ALA A 248 12.19 -4.77 7.29
C ALA A 248 11.63 -5.87 6.38
N TYR A 249 12.05 -5.90 5.11
CA TYR A 249 11.71 -6.95 4.16
C TYR A 249 12.23 -8.32 4.61
N LEU A 250 13.48 -8.42 5.05
CA LEU A 250 14.06 -9.69 5.53
C LEU A 250 13.32 -10.22 6.77
N ILE A 251 13.04 -9.35 7.75
CA ILE A 251 12.26 -9.71 8.94
C ILE A 251 10.87 -10.20 8.54
N SER A 252 10.20 -9.47 7.64
CA SER A 252 8.83 -9.79 7.22
C SER A 252 8.77 -11.07 6.39
N THR A 253 9.76 -11.33 5.53
CA THR A 253 9.87 -12.57 4.75
C THR A 253 10.18 -13.76 5.66
N MET A 254 11.01 -13.57 6.69
CA MET A 254 11.27 -14.60 7.70
C MET A 254 10.01 -14.89 8.53
N ALA A 255 9.24 -13.85 8.91
CA ALA A 255 7.95 -14.00 9.56
C ALA A 255 6.95 -14.74 8.66
N ALA A 256 6.88 -14.42 7.37
CA ALA A 256 6.06 -15.12 6.38
C ALA A 256 6.43 -16.62 6.29
N ALA A 257 7.72 -16.95 6.15
CA ALA A 257 8.19 -18.33 6.13
C ALA A 257 7.84 -19.08 7.41
N LEU A 258 8.02 -18.43 8.58
CA LEU A 258 7.66 -18.99 9.88
C LEU A 258 6.16 -19.26 9.97
N MET A 259 5.33 -18.36 9.45
CA MET A 259 3.87 -18.52 9.46
C MET A 259 3.40 -19.64 8.54
N LEU A 260 3.99 -19.77 7.35
CA LEU A 260 3.71 -20.89 6.44
C LEU A 260 4.09 -22.23 7.06
N TRP A 261 5.25 -22.29 7.71
CA TRP A 261 5.65 -23.48 8.46
C TRP A 261 4.71 -23.77 9.65
N PHE A 262 4.33 -22.74 10.41
CA PHE A 262 3.41 -22.87 11.55
C PHE A 262 2.03 -23.43 11.14
N PHE A 263 1.49 -22.99 10.01
CA PHE A 263 0.23 -23.48 9.46
C PHE A 263 0.36 -24.76 8.62
N HIS A 264 1.53 -25.40 8.62
CA HIS A 264 1.78 -26.66 7.89
C HIS A 264 1.63 -26.53 6.36
N GLN A 265 1.72 -25.31 5.81
CA GLN A 265 1.80 -25.07 4.37
C GLN A 265 3.21 -25.38 3.81
N LEU A 266 4.23 -25.41 4.68
CA LEU A 266 5.58 -25.82 4.33
C LEU A 266 6.05 -26.93 5.28
N SER A 267 6.57 -28.01 4.71
CA SER A 267 7.16 -29.13 5.44
C SER A 267 8.69 -29.08 5.40
N PRO A 268 9.39 -29.57 6.43
CA PRO A 268 10.86 -29.67 6.41
C PRO A 268 11.42 -30.58 5.30
N GLU A 269 10.59 -31.47 4.76
CA GLU A 269 10.94 -32.37 3.65
C GLU A 269 10.89 -31.66 2.27
N ASP A 270 10.25 -30.49 2.19
CA ASP A 270 10.10 -29.76 0.95
C ASP A 270 11.43 -29.19 0.45
N PRO A 271 11.64 -29.13 -0.88
CA PRO A 271 12.81 -28.48 -1.45
C PRO A 271 12.92 -27.01 -1.01
N TRP A 272 14.16 -26.54 -0.79
CA TRP A 272 14.41 -25.13 -0.40
C TRP A 272 13.86 -24.11 -1.41
N THR A 273 13.69 -24.50 -2.67
CA THR A 273 13.09 -23.65 -3.71
C THR A 273 11.61 -23.38 -3.46
N VAL A 274 10.89 -24.35 -2.88
CA VAL A 274 9.48 -24.21 -2.49
C VAL A 274 9.37 -23.24 -1.31
N TRP A 275 10.22 -23.43 -0.30
CA TRP A 275 10.33 -22.50 0.83
C TRP A 275 10.58 -21.07 0.37
N LEU A 276 11.53 -20.87 -0.54
CA LEU A 276 11.86 -19.55 -1.07
C LEU A 276 10.70 -18.94 -1.85
N SER A 277 10.06 -19.67 -2.76
CA SER A 277 8.97 -19.13 -3.58
C SER A 277 7.77 -18.73 -2.72
N HIS A 278 7.36 -19.57 -1.78
CA HIS A 278 6.21 -19.31 -0.90
C HIS A 278 6.51 -18.15 0.07
N ALA A 279 7.72 -18.11 0.63
CA ALA A 279 8.15 -17.01 1.48
C ALA A 279 8.20 -15.68 0.74
N ILE A 280 8.60 -15.64 -0.54
CA ILE A 280 8.58 -14.41 -1.36
C ILE A 280 7.14 -13.97 -1.63
N VAL A 281 6.26 -14.90 -2.01
CA VAL A 281 4.85 -14.62 -2.31
C VAL A 281 4.14 -14.05 -1.08
N LEU A 282 4.20 -14.74 0.06
CA LEU A 282 3.63 -14.22 1.31
C LEU A 282 4.45 -13.05 1.89
N GLY A 283 5.71 -12.92 1.49
CA GLY A 283 6.60 -11.84 1.93
C GLY A 283 6.14 -10.47 1.47
N LEU A 284 5.48 -10.36 0.31
CA LEU A 284 4.90 -9.10 -0.16
C LEU A 284 3.86 -8.54 0.82
N PRO A 285 2.76 -9.26 1.15
CA PRO A 285 1.77 -8.77 2.08
C PRO A 285 2.32 -8.64 3.51
N ALA A 286 3.19 -9.57 3.95
CA ALA A 286 3.83 -9.48 5.26
C ALA A 286 4.68 -8.21 5.40
N THR A 287 5.44 -7.82 4.36
CA THR A 287 6.27 -6.61 4.41
C THR A 287 5.43 -5.34 4.46
N ILE A 288 4.28 -5.32 3.78
CA ILE A 288 3.33 -4.21 3.86
C ILE A 288 2.75 -4.10 5.29
N GLY A 289 2.43 -5.23 5.92
CA GLY A 289 2.07 -5.29 7.34
C GLY A 289 3.18 -4.78 8.27
N GLY A 290 4.43 -5.19 8.01
CA GLY A 290 5.59 -4.73 8.79
C GLY A 290 5.83 -3.22 8.65
N ALA A 291 5.66 -2.67 7.44
CA ALA A 291 5.68 -1.23 7.22
C ALA A 291 4.56 -0.51 8.00
N ALA A 292 3.36 -1.10 8.05
CA ALA A 292 2.24 -0.60 8.85
C ALA A 292 2.58 -0.55 10.35
N GLY A 293 3.13 -1.63 10.89
CA GLY A 293 3.50 -1.72 12.31
C GLY A 293 4.48 -0.63 12.72
N ARG A 294 5.47 -0.33 11.86
CA ARG A 294 6.43 0.75 12.08
C ARG A 294 5.84 2.17 12.03
N ILE A 295 4.72 2.37 11.35
CA ILE A 295 4.05 3.68 11.32
C ILE A 295 3.35 3.98 12.65
N VAL A 296 2.93 2.95 13.39
CA VAL A 296 2.18 3.08 14.66
C VAL A 296 3.09 3.45 15.84
N VAL A 297 4.39 3.11 15.78
CA VAL A 297 5.38 3.30 16.84
C VAL A 297 6.23 4.56 16.62
#